data_AF-A0A2V9TQG2-F1
#
_entry.id   AF-A0A2V9TQG2-F1
#
_cell.length_a   1.000
_cell.length_b   1.000
_cell.length_c   1.000
_cell.angle_alpha   90.00
_cell.angle_beta   90.00
_cell.angle_gamma   90.00
#
_symmetry.space_group_name_H-M   'P 1'
#
loop_
_entity.id
_entity.type
_entity.pdbx_description
1 polymer ?
#
loop_
_entity_poly.entity_id
_entity_poly.type
_entity_poly.pdbx_seq_one_letter_code
_entity_poly.pdbx_strand_id
1 'polypeptide(L)'
;MNENRYLYYVVGLAGLFAWLVFILGCTGWSAWSPDRSKVLFPYFNPDSQESGIAVYDRGSGTVAPVFRQSADGNGEPYPFAQWLRNGKRAAVTLMSDDSDPEVFLLPLGNNGSPIQHFVLPSSKELSLPPYPEVAGSLFVGATYIARLNLATGKVEAKTLLDGESARRLSTGDRIWYVLKRENESATQVGELNPETLDPQLLFEIHDSDTQKLGIGSLDDVSYWFRTG
;
A
#
# COMPACT_ATOMS: atom_id res chain seq x y z
N MET A 1 -32.86 -36.54 -4.24
CA MET A 1 -32.31 -35.19 -3.98
C MET A 1 -32.19 -34.50 -5.33
N ASN A 2 -32.97 -33.45 -5.59
CA ASN A 2 -33.11 -32.87 -6.94
C ASN A 2 -31.76 -32.31 -7.45
N GLU A 3 -31.32 -32.73 -8.62
CA GLU A 3 -30.06 -32.29 -9.28
C GLU A 3 -29.89 -30.76 -9.26
N ASN A 4 -30.99 -30.03 -9.47
CA ASN A 4 -30.97 -28.57 -9.46
C ASN A 4 -30.54 -27.98 -8.11
N ARG A 5 -30.94 -28.60 -6.99
CA ARG A 5 -30.51 -28.14 -5.64
C ARG A 5 -29.02 -28.35 -5.43
N TYR A 6 -28.47 -29.48 -5.90
CA TYR A 6 -27.03 -29.75 -5.80
C TYR A 6 -26.21 -28.73 -6.60
N LEU A 7 -26.66 -28.39 -7.81
CA LEU A 7 -26.02 -27.37 -8.64
C LEU A 7 -25.98 -26.00 -7.93
N TYR A 8 -27.08 -25.56 -7.31
CA TYR A 8 -27.10 -24.29 -6.57
C TYR A 8 -26.14 -24.28 -5.37
N TYR A 9 -26.00 -25.39 -4.65
CA TYR A 9 -25.03 -25.49 -3.56
C TYR A 9 -23.58 -25.40 -4.05
N VAL A 10 -23.25 -26.08 -5.16
CA VAL A 10 -21.90 -26.05 -5.74
C VAL A 10 -21.55 -24.66 -6.25
N VAL A 11 -22.45 -23.99 -6.96
CA VAL A 11 -22.24 -22.62 -7.45
C VAL A 11 -22.14 -21.63 -6.29
N GLY A 12 -22.96 -21.77 -5.25
CA GLY A 12 -22.89 -20.94 -4.05
C GLY A 12 -21.56 -21.08 -3.31
N LEU A 13 -21.06 -22.32 -3.14
CA LEU A 13 -19.75 -22.59 -2.54
C LEU A 13 -18.60 -22.05 -3.39
N ALA A 14 -18.67 -22.22 -4.71
CA ALA A 14 -17.67 -21.68 -5.62
C ALA A 14 -17.63 -20.14 -5.59
N GLY A 15 -18.79 -19.49 -5.55
CA GLY A 15 -18.90 -18.04 -5.41
C GLY A 15 -18.33 -17.54 -4.08
N LEU A 16 -18.64 -18.23 -2.98
CA LEU A 16 -18.13 -17.88 -1.65
C LEU A 16 -16.61 -18.10 -1.53
N PHE A 17 -16.09 -19.16 -2.16
CA PHE A 17 -14.66 -19.42 -2.25
C PHE A 17 -13.95 -18.36 -3.10
N ALA A 18 -14.49 -18.02 -4.28
CA ALA A 18 -13.95 -16.97 -5.13
C ALA A 18 -13.95 -15.62 -4.41
N TRP A 19 -15.00 -15.32 -3.65
CA TRP A 19 -15.08 -14.10 -2.84
C TRP A 19 -14.07 -14.09 -1.68
N LEU A 20 -13.85 -15.21 -1.00
CA LEU A 20 -12.79 -15.34 0.00
C LEU A 20 -11.39 -15.15 -0.60
N VAL A 21 -11.12 -15.75 -1.76
CA VAL A 21 -9.86 -15.58 -2.49
C VAL A 21 -9.69 -14.13 -2.93
N PHE A 22 -10.76 -13.47 -3.37
CA PHE A 22 -10.79 -12.05 -3.72
C PHE A 22 -10.44 -11.16 -2.53
N ILE A 23 -11.07 -11.38 -1.35
CA ILE A 23 -10.72 -10.64 -0.13
C ILE A 23 -9.25 -10.85 0.23
N LEU A 24 -8.77 -12.09 0.23
CA LEU A 24 -7.38 -12.39 0.56
C LEU A 24 -6.37 -11.76 -0.42
N GLY A 25 -6.71 -11.68 -1.71
CA GLY A 25 -5.89 -11.04 -2.73
C GLY A 25 -5.93 -9.50 -2.66
N CYS A 26 -7.08 -8.90 -2.35
CA CYS A 26 -7.26 -7.45 -2.35
C CYS A 26 -6.90 -6.77 -1.04
N THR A 27 -7.06 -7.42 0.12
CA THR A 27 -6.86 -6.79 1.44
C THR A 27 -5.70 -7.38 2.23
N GLY A 28 -5.12 -8.50 1.78
CA GLY A 28 -4.23 -9.29 2.61
C GLY A 28 -2.75 -8.93 2.52
N TRP A 29 -2.23 -8.60 1.33
CA TRP A 29 -0.81 -8.93 1.11
C TRP A 29 0.20 -8.07 1.88
N SER A 30 -0.10 -6.80 2.12
CA SER A 30 0.72 -5.93 2.97
C SER A 30 0.51 -6.17 4.46
N ALA A 31 -0.69 -6.58 4.87
CA ALA A 31 -1.05 -6.82 6.26
C ALA A 31 -0.53 -8.17 6.79
N TRP A 32 -0.44 -9.19 5.93
CA TRP A 32 0.09 -10.50 6.30
C TRP A 32 1.63 -10.52 6.31
N SER A 33 2.22 -11.16 7.31
CA SER A 33 3.64 -11.46 7.28
C SER A 33 3.95 -12.39 6.10
N PRO A 34 5.19 -12.38 5.54
CA PRO A 34 5.54 -13.23 4.40
C PRO A 34 5.29 -14.73 4.62
N ASP A 35 5.45 -15.19 5.86
CA ASP A 35 5.18 -16.58 6.29
C ASP A 35 3.70 -16.84 6.66
N ARG A 36 2.84 -15.82 6.59
CA ARG A 36 1.40 -15.83 6.93
C ARG A 36 1.10 -16.22 8.38
N SER A 37 2.08 -16.11 9.28
CA SER A 37 1.90 -16.39 10.71
C SER A 37 1.30 -15.21 11.48
N LYS A 38 1.45 -13.99 10.95
CA LYS A 38 1.06 -12.74 11.64
C LYS A 38 0.28 -11.79 10.73
N VAL A 39 -0.53 -10.95 11.35
CA VAL A 39 -1.32 -9.90 10.67
C VAL A 39 -1.09 -8.55 11.34
N LEU A 40 -0.73 -7.54 10.57
CA LEU A 40 -0.73 -6.14 10.97
C LEU A 40 -2.11 -5.55 10.75
N PHE A 41 -2.59 -4.77 11.72
CA PHE A 41 -3.84 -4.04 11.55
C PHE A 41 -3.83 -2.74 12.38
N PRO A 42 -4.48 -1.68 11.89
CA PRO A 42 -4.68 -0.47 12.68
C PRO A 42 -5.70 -0.72 13.79
N TYR A 43 -5.53 -0.08 14.93
CA TYR A 43 -6.51 -0.10 16.03
C TYR A 43 -6.73 1.30 16.59
N PHE A 44 -7.88 1.45 17.27
CA PHE A 44 -8.22 2.60 18.09
C PHE A 44 -8.80 2.10 19.42
N ASN A 45 -8.24 2.58 20.52
CA ASN A 45 -8.74 2.35 21.86
C ASN A 45 -9.45 3.61 22.37
N PRO A 46 -10.79 3.61 22.47
CA PRO A 46 -11.56 4.78 22.89
C PRO A 46 -11.33 5.16 24.35
N ASP A 47 -11.01 4.20 25.22
CA ASP A 47 -10.87 4.45 26.67
C ASP A 47 -9.59 5.22 26.98
N SER A 48 -8.50 4.84 26.31
CA SER A 48 -7.20 5.51 26.46
C SER A 48 -6.97 6.62 25.46
N GLN A 49 -7.90 6.83 24.51
CA GLN A 49 -7.68 7.68 23.33
C GLN A 49 -6.32 7.37 22.69
N GLU A 50 -6.09 6.10 22.35
CA GLU A 50 -4.84 5.66 21.72
C GLU A 50 -5.16 5.04 20.36
N SER A 51 -4.41 5.40 19.33
CA SER A 51 -4.47 4.72 18.03
C SER A 51 -3.10 4.17 17.67
N GLY A 52 -3.04 3.23 16.72
CA GLY A 52 -1.77 2.65 16.35
C GLY A 52 -1.87 1.44 15.46
N ILE A 53 -0.77 0.67 15.42
CA ILE A 53 -0.67 -0.59 14.69
C ILE A 53 -0.43 -1.72 15.68
N ALA A 54 -1.20 -2.79 15.55
CA ALA A 54 -1.04 -4.01 16.31
C ALA A 54 -0.68 -5.19 15.40
N VAL A 55 -0.08 -6.21 16.01
CA VAL A 55 0.18 -7.50 15.39
C VAL A 55 -0.66 -8.57 16.09
N TYR A 56 -1.42 -9.31 15.30
CA TYR A 56 -2.01 -10.58 15.70
C TYR A 56 -1.07 -11.72 15.31
N ASP A 57 -0.65 -12.55 16.28
CA ASP A 57 0.11 -13.76 16.04
C ASP A 57 -0.82 -14.98 16.08
N ARG A 58 -0.88 -15.73 14.97
CA ARG A 58 -1.77 -16.90 14.84
C ARG A 58 -1.30 -18.10 15.64
N GLY A 59 0.01 -18.22 15.88
CA GLY A 59 0.58 -19.35 16.61
C GLY A 59 0.23 -19.28 18.09
N SER A 60 0.31 -18.09 18.68
CA SER A 60 -0.05 -17.87 20.10
C SER A 60 -1.51 -17.43 20.29
N GLY A 61 -2.17 -16.93 19.26
CA GLY A 61 -3.51 -16.33 19.35
C GLY A 61 -3.52 -14.98 20.06
N THR A 62 -2.37 -14.32 20.19
CA THR A 62 -2.23 -13.07 20.96
C THR A 62 -2.19 -11.84 20.06
N VAL A 63 -2.69 -10.72 20.58
CA VAL A 63 -2.58 -9.40 19.96
C VAL A 63 -1.61 -8.55 20.79
N ALA A 64 -0.67 -7.88 20.13
CA ALA A 64 0.25 -6.96 20.78
C ALA A 64 0.39 -5.65 19.97
N PRO A 65 0.36 -4.47 20.60
CA PRO A 65 0.64 -3.22 19.90
C PRO A 65 2.12 -3.13 19.55
N VAL A 66 2.43 -2.70 18.33
CA VAL A 66 3.80 -2.50 17.83
C VAL A 66 4.10 -1.04 17.49
N PHE A 67 3.06 -0.22 17.36
CA PHE A 67 3.12 1.22 17.20
C PHE A 67 1.96 1.85 17.97
N ARG A 68 2.22 2.95 18.67
CA ARG A 68 1.22 3.68 19.46
C ARG A 68 1.39 5.17 19.22
N GLN A 69 0.27 5.87 19.14
CA GLN A 69 0.20 7.32 19.17
C GLN A 69 -1.02 7.74 20.00
N SER A 70 -0.93 8.92 20.60
CA SER A 70 -2.10 9.56 21.23
C SER A 70 -3.17 9.79 20.18
N ALA A 71 -4.44 9.80 20.60
CA ALA A 71 -5.64 10.08 19.80
C ALA A 71 -6.37 11.32 20.33
N ASP A 72 -5.70 12.46 20.33
CA ASP A 72 -6.11 13.71 20.96
C ASP A 72 -7.04 14.51 20.02
N GLY A 73 -8.05 13.84 19.47
CA GLY A 73 -9.26 14.42 18.88
C GLY A 73 -9.11 15.69 18.02
N ASN A 74 -8.63 15.55 16.77
CA ASN A 74 -9.05 16.23 15.53
C ASN A 74 -7.88 16.17 14.53
N GLY A 75 -8.08 15.60 13.34
CA GLY A 75 -7.09 15.66 12.24
C GLY A 75 -5.87 14.73 12.40
N GLU A 76 -5.91 13.82 13.36
CA GLU A 76 -4.76 12.96 13.62
C GLU A 76 -4.51 11.91 12.53
N PRO A 77 -3.23 11.60 12.27
CA PRO A 77 -2.87 10.75 11.16
C PRO A 77 -3.32 9.31 11.38
N TYR A 78 -4.10 8.76 10.45
CA TYR A 78 -4.43 7.34 10.47
C TYR A 78 -3.19 6.52 10.08
N PRO A 79 -2.70 5.62 10.95
CA PRO A 79 -1.52 4.84 10.64
C PRO A 79 -1.87 3.74 9.64
N PHE A 80 -1.12 3.68 8.54
CA PHE A 80 -1.15 2.58 7.58
C PHE A 80 0.11 1.74 7.74
N ALA A 81 -0.01 0.43 7.59
CA ALA A 81 1.13 -0.45 7.78
C ALA A 81 1.29 -1.48 6.67
N GLN A 82 2.52 -1.88 6.43
CA GLN A 82 2.85 -3.06 5.65
C GLN A 82 4.03 -3.82 6.23
N TRP A 83 4.05 -5.13 6.05
CA TRP A 83 5.27 -5.91 6.22
C TRP A 83 6.28 -5.58 5.12
N LEU A 84 7.56 -5.55 5.49
CA LEU A 84 8.63 -5.65 4.51
C LEU A 84 8.80 -7.11 4.06
N ARG A 85 9.37 -7.31 2.87
CA ARG A 85 9.58 -8.64 2.26
C ARG A 85 10.39 -9.57 3.15
N ASN A 86 11.27 -9.02 3.99
CA ASN A 86 12.11 -9.80 4.91
C ASN A 86 11.34 -10.37 6.12
N GLY A 87 10.09 -9.94 6.36
CA GLY A 87 9.25 -10.39 7.48
C GLY A 87 9.76 -10.02 8.88
N LYS A 88 10.83 -9.22 8.98
CA LYS A 88 11.46 -8.80 10.24
C LYS A 88 11.11 -7.38 10.64
N ARG A 89 10.54 -6.61 9.72
CA ARG A 89 10.18 -5.21 9.92
C ARG A 89 8.85 -4.90 9.26
N ALA A 90 8.18 -3.87 9.76
CA ALA A 90 7.06 -3.23 9.08
C ALA A 90 7.40 -1.78 8.77
N ALA A 91 6.86 -1.27 7.67
CA ALA A 91 6.73 0.16 7.44
C ALA A 91 5.38 0.61 7.99
N VAL A 92 5.39 1.67 8.80
CA VAL A 92 4.20 2.37 9.27
C VAL A 92 4.26 3.78 8.73
N THR A 93 3.18 4.20 8.13
CA THR A 93 3.03 5.49 7.49
C THR A 93 2.00 6.30 8.23
N LEU A 94 2.35 7.54 8.57
CA LEU A 94 1.43 8.52 9.13
C LEU A 94 1.10 9.56 8.07
N MET A 95 -0.19 9.83 7.90
CA MET A 95 -0.71 10.85 6.97
C MET A 95 -1.68 11.75 7.71
N SER A 96 -1.39 13.04 7.82
CA SER A 96 -2.29 14.06 8.37
C SER A 96 -2.45 15.19 7.36
N ASP A 97 -3.56 15.92 7.43
CA ASP A 97 -3.81 17.09 6.60
C ASP A 97 -2.91 18.30 6.97
N ASP A 98 -2.37 18.27 8.20
CA ASP A 98 -1.67 19.38 8.85
C ASP A 98 -0.15 19.15 9.04
N SER A 99 0.36 17.96 8.69
CA SER A 99 1.78 17.63 8.82
C SER A 99 2.32 16.93 7.58
N ASP A 100 3.64 16.97 7.42
CA ASP A 100 4.31 16.19 6.39
C ASP A 100 4.13 14.69 6.68
N PRO A 101 4.02 13.85 5.62
CA PRO A 101 3.86 12.43 5.79
C PRO A 101 5.15 11.81 6.32
N GLU A 102 5.01 10.91 7.28
CA GLU A 102 6.13 10.25 7.94
C GLU A 102 6.10 8.76 7.70
N VAL A 103 7.28 8.14 7.60
CA VAL A 103 7.41 6.68 7.50
C VAL A 103 8.35 6.18 8.59
N PHE A 104 7.87 5.22 9.36
CA PHE A 104 8.59 4.52 10.41
C PHE A 104 8.87 3.08 9.98
N LEU A 105 10.11 2.62 10.14
CA LEU A 105 10.42 1.20 10.06
C LEU A 105 10.51 0.61 11.44
N LEU A 106 9.54 -0.24 11.76
CA LEU A 106 9.42 -0.88 13.05
C LEU A 106 10.10 -2.24 13.03
N PRO A 107 11.01 -2.54 13.98
CA PRO A 107 11.46 -3.90 14.21
C PRO A 107 10.28 -4.76 14.67
N LEU A 108 10.07 -5.91 14.03
CA LEU A 108 9.06 -6.87 14.45
C LEU A 108 9.77 -8.11 15.02
N GLY A 109 9.47 -8.38 16.30
CA GLY A 109 10.15 -9.38 17.12
C GLY A 109 11.32 -8.82 17.94
N ASN A 110 11.93 -9.68 18.77
CA ASN A 110 13.02 -9.31 19.68
C ASN A 110 14.38 -9.27 18.96
N ASN A 111 14.49 -8.47 17.91
CA ASN A 111 15.72 -8.35 17.13
C ASN A 111 16.58 -7.13 17.53
N GLY A 112 16.11 -6.31 18.49
CA GLY A 112 16.86 -5.18 19.07
C GLY A 112 17.23 -4.08 18.08
N SER A 113 16.70 -4.12 16.85
CA SER A 113 16.99 -3.09 15.84
C SER A 113 16.27 -1.79 16.21
N PRO A 114 16.89 -0.61 16.10
CA PRO A 114 16.21 0.64 16.39
C PRO A 114 15.10 0.90 15.36
N ILE A 115 14.07 1.65 15.79
CA ILE A 115 13.09 2.23 14.87
C ILE A 115 13.83 3.23 13.97
N GLN A 116 13.63 3.13 12.66
CA GLN A 116 14.11 4.15 11.72
C GLN A 116 12.95 5.07 11.35
N HIS A 117 13.20 6.37 11.34
CA HIS A 117 12.22 7.39 10.97
C HIS A 117 12.70 8.10 9.70
N PHE A 118 11.82 8.19 8.72
CA PHE A 118 12.02 8.87 7.46
C PHE A 118 11.07 10.06 7.38
N VAL A 119 11.64 11.26 7.34
CA VAL A 119 10.90 12.49 7.04
C VAL A 119 10.86 12.64 5.52
N LEU A 120 9.65 12.68 4.97
CA LEU A 120 9.45 12.82 3.54
C LEU A 120 9.42 14.31 3.15
N PRO A 121 9.65 14.65 1.86
CA PRO A 121 9.47 16.01 1.39
C PRO A 121 8.07 16.51 1.71
N SER A 122 7.95 17.81 2.01
CA SER A 122 6.67 18.41 2.32
C SER A 122 5.71 18.25 1.15
N SER A 123 4.67 17.44 1.38
CA SER A 123 3.66 17.09 0.40
C SER A 123 2.43 16.66 1.16
N LYS A 124 1.25 17.11 0.76
CA LYS A 124 0.00 16.65 1.41
C LYS A 124 -0.47 15.28 0.90
N GLU A 125 0.22 14.70 -0.07
CA GLU A 125 -0.24 13.48 -0.75
C GLU A 125 0.77 12.35 -0.67
N LEU A 126 0.33 11.24 -0.09
CA LEU A 126 1.06 9.98 -0.10
C LEU A 126 0.17 8.88 -0.68
N SER A 127 0.76 7.96 -1.44
CA SER A 127 0.07 6.72 -1.78
C SER A 127 -0.14 5.88 -0.51
N LEU A 128 -1.23 5.13 -0.46
CA LEU A 128 -1.42 4.10 0.55
C LEU A 128 -0.58 2.84 0.21
N PRO A 129 -0.19 2.04 1.20
CA PRO A 129 0.46 0.76 0.94
C PRO A 129 -0.45 -0.18 0.11
N PRO A 130 0.11 -1.16 -0.62
CA PRO A 130 1.51 -1.58 -0.57
C PRO A 130 2.46 -0.66 -1.36
N TYR A 131 3.55 -0.29 -0.72
CA TYR A 131 4.72 0.35 -1.30
C TYR A 131 5.64 -0.70 -1.93
N PRO A 132 6.11 -0.46 -3.17
CA PRO A 132 7.13 -1.28 -3.80
C PRO A 132 8.41 -1.35 -2.95
N GLU A 133 8.91 -2.57 -2.73
CA GLU A 133 10.25 -2.84 -2.18
C GLU A 133 11.13 -3.42 -3.28
N VAL A 134 12.12 -2.65 -3.74
CA VAL A 134 13.02 -3.01 -4.84
C VAL A 134 14.46 -2.69 -4.45
N ALA A 135 15.38 -3.64 -4.67
CA ALA A 135 16.81 -3.49 -4.40
C ALA A 135 17.14 -2.91 -2.99
N GLY A 136 16.41 -3.36 -1.96
CA GLY A 136 16.62 -2.90 -0.57
C GLY A 136 16.15 -1.47 -0.29
N SER A 137 15.31 -0.90 -1.17
CA SER A 137 14.68 0.39 -0.97
C SER A 137 13.15 0.29 -1.02
N LEU A 138 12.49 1.15 -0.25
CA LEU A 138 11.03 1.30 -0.27
C LEU A 138 10.66 2.57 -1.04
N PHE A 139 9.66 2.48 -1.91
CA PHE A 139 9.25 3.60 -2.77
C PHE A 139 7.88 4.12 -2.35
N VAL A 140 7.81 5.38 -1.92
CA VAL A 140 6.61 6.01 -1.34
C VAL A 140 6.33 7.39 -1.95
N GLY A 141 5.11 7.91 -1.81
CA GLY A 141 4.69 9.21 -2.37
C GLY A 141 3.58 9.09 -3.44
N ALA A 142 2.97 10.21 -3.81
CA ALA A 142 1.96 10.28 -4.87
C ALA A 142 2.41 11.22 -6.00
N THR A 143 2.44 12.53 -5.75
CA THR A 143 2.90 13.57 -6.70
C THR A 143 4.43 13.62 -6.87
N TYR A 144 5.16 13.03 -5.92
CA TYR A 144 6.60 12.80 -5.95
C TYR A 144 6.88 11.34 -5.67
N ILE A 145 8.04 10.85 -6.08
CA ILE A 145 8.58 9.56 -5.65
C ILE A 145 9.72 9.80 -4.67
N ALA A 146 9.59 9.22 -3.47
CA ALA A 146 10.70 9.07 -2.54
C ALA A 146 11.16 7.62 -2.52
N ARG A 147 12.48 7.43 -2.63
CA ARG A 147 13.21 6.20 -2.42
C ARG A 147 13.84 6.24 -1.04
N LEU A 148 13.41 5.33 -0.18
CA LEU A 148 13.85 5.18 1.20
C LEU A 148 14.83 4.01 1.23
N ASN A 149 16.11 4.28 1.46
CA ASN A 149 17.10 3.21 1.59
C ASN A 149 16.94 2.52 2.95
N LEU A 150 16.54 1.25 2.95
CA LEU A 150 16.18 0.49 4.14
C LEU A 150 17.37 0.09 5.02
N ALA A 151 18.60 0.29 4.52
CA ALA A 151 19.83 0.00 5.24
C ALA A 151 20.45 1.27 5.84
N THR A 152 20.50 2.36 5.06
CA THR A 152 21.20 3.59 5.45
C THR A 152 20.30 4.67 6.04
N GLY A 153 18.98 4.57 5.87
CA GLY A 153 18.06 5.63 6.26
C GLY A 153 18.03 6.82 5.29
N LYS A 154 18.80 6.78 4.19
CA LYS A 154 18.84 7.87 3.21
C LYS A 154 17.50 7.97 2.47
N VAL A 155 16.96 9.20 2.39
CA VAL A 155 15.83 9.54 1.53
C VAL A 155 16.34 10.26 0.30
N GLU A 156 15.89 9.82 -0.86
CA GLU A 156 16.03 10.56 -2.10
C GLU A 156 14.66 10.74 -2.72
N ALA A 157 14.31 11.96 -3.09
CA ALA A 157 13.01 12.24 -3.65
C ALA A 157 13.12 13.03 -4.94
N LYS A 158 12.19 12.75 -5.84
CA LYS A 158 12.04 13.45 -7.11
C LYS A 158 10.57 13.74 -7.34
N THR A 159 10.24 15.01 -7.56
CA THR A 159 8.91 15.38 -8.05
C THR A 159 8.71 14.74 -9.40
N LEU A 160 7.66 13.93 -9.53
CA LEU A 160 7.47 13.15 -10.75
C LEU A 160 6.93 13.99 -11.87
N LEU A 161 6.06 14.99 -11.62
CA LEU A 161 5.53 16.02 -12.54
C LEU A 161 4.48 16.92 -11.82
N ASP A 162 4.17 18.08 -12.39
CA ASP A 162 3.02 18.93 -12.02
C ASP A 162 1.70 18.22 -12.43
N GLY A 163 1.08 17.46 -11.52
CA GLY A 163 -0.18 16.77 -11.82
C GLY A 163 -0.62 15.75 -10.76
N GLU A 164 -1.92 15.46 -10.74
CA GLU A 164 -2.59 14.66 -9.71
C GLU A 164 -2.25 13.17 -9.81
N SER A 165 -1.49 12.70 -8.82
CA SER A 165 -1.33 11.30 -8.41
C SER A 165 -0.60 10.33 -9.37
N ALA A 166 0.53 9.79 -8.89
CA ALA A 166 1.11 8.56 -9.41
C ALA A 166 0.72 7.38 -8.52
N ARG A 167 -0.05 6.42 -9.05
CA ARG A 167 -0.27 5.11 -8.38
C ARG A 167 0.85 4.15 -8.73
N ARG A 168 1.34 3.42 -7.74
CA ARG A 168 2.45 2.48 -7.91
C ARG A 168 1.99 1.06 -7.72
N LEU A 169 2.35 0.23 -8.69
CA LEU A 169 2.15 -1.20 -8.63
C LEU A 169 3.54 -1.82 -8.62
N SER A 170 3.76 -2.77 -7.70
CA SER A 170 4.96 -3.61 -7.75
C SER A 170 4.59 -4.97 -8.27
N THR A 171 5.34 -5.41 -9.28
CA THR A 171 5.28 -6.79 -9.79
C THR A 171 6.70 -7.31 -9.76
N GLY A 172 7.10 -7.98 -8.68
CA GLY A 172 8.49 -8.36 -8.46
C GLY A 172 9.37 -7.13 -8.27
N ASP A 173 10.38 -6.96 -9.12
CA ASP A 173 11.38 -5.89 -9.00
C ASP A 173 11.10 -4.66 -9.88
N ARG A 174 9.91 -4.60 -10.48
CA ARG A 174 9.48 -3.49 -11.34
C ARG A 174 8.54 -2.56 -10.58
N ILE A 175 8.68 -1.26 -10.83
CA ILE A 175 7.84 -0.21 -10.24
C ILE A 175 7.07 0.43 -11.37
N TRP A 176 5.77 0.17 -11.42
CA TRP A 176 4.88 0.79 -12.38
C TRP A 176 4.39 2.13 -11.86
N TYR A 177 4.12 3.07 -12.75
CA TYR A 177 3.37 4.27 -12.45
C TYR A 177 2.17 4.41 -13.37
N VAL A 178 1.08 4.93 -12.82
CA VAL A 178 -0.08 5.42 -13.56
C VAL A 178 -0.24 6.88 -13.22
N LEU A 179 -0.23 7.75 -14.24
CA LEU A 179 -0.28 9.21 -14.09
C LEU A 179 -1.40 9.77 -14.96
N LYS A 180 -2.24 10.64 -14.40
CA LYS A 180 -3.17 11.47 -15.17
C LYS A 180 -2.89 12.93 -14.87
N ARG A 181 -2.53 13.72 -15.88
CA ARG A 181 -2.33 15.16 -15.69
C ARG A 181 -3.64 15.90 -15.84
N GLU A 182 -3.74 17.02 -15.13
CA GLU A 182 -4.89 17.92 -15.25
C GLU A 182 -4.98 18.41 -16.70
N ASN A 183 -6.19 18.36 -17.28
CA ASN A 183 -6.48 18.73 -18.68
C ASN A 183 -5.91 17.82 -19.78
N GLU A 184 -5.30 16.68 -19.44
CA GLU A 184 -4.95 15.65 -20.42
C GLU A 184 -6.10 14.62 -20.56
N SER A 185 -6.45 14.29 -21.80
CA SER A 185 -7.47 13.28 -22.14
C SER A 185 -6.92 11.85 -22.18
N ALA A 186 -5.74 11.66 -21.59
CA ALA A 186 -5.05 10.39 -21.56
C ALA A 186 -4.42 10.14 -20.18
N THR A 187 -4.43 8.88 -19.77
CA THR A 187 -3.72 8.38 -18.60
C THR A 187 -2.44 7.70 -19.07
N GLN A 188 -1.30 8.15 -18.56
CA GLN A 188 0.01 7.57 -18.86
C GLN A 188 0.26 6.36 -17.97
N VAL A 189 0.73 5.28 -18.59
CA VAL A 189 1.21 4.09 -17.89
C VAL A 189 2.66 3.87 -18.25
N GLY A 190 3.50 3.75 -17.24
CA GLY A 190 4.92 3.54 -17.46
C GLY A 190 5.61 2.80 -16.32
N GLU A 191 6.92 2.69 -16.45
CA GLU A 191 7.80 2.09 -15.46
C GLU A 191 8.75 3.15 -14.92
N LEU A 192 9.04 3.09 -13.63
CA LEU A 192 10.01 3.94 -12.98
C LEU A 192 11.36 3.23 -12.94
N ASN A 193 12.42 3.93 -13.34
CA ASN A 193 13.78 3.47 -13.08
C ASN A 193 14.07 3.59 -11.55
N PRO A 194 14.31 2.48 -10.84
CA PRO A 194 14.52 2.51 -9.39
C PRO A 194 15.83 3.20 -8.98
N GLU A 195 16.79 3.34 -9.91
CA GLU A 195 18.08 3.97 -9.66
C GLU A 195 18.03 5.49 -9.80
N THR A 196 17.38 5.99 -10.85
CA THR A 196 17.35 7.42 -11.19
C THR A 196 16.03 8.13 -10.85
N LEU A 197 14.98 7.36 -10.55
CA LEU A 197 13.61 7.83 -10.34
C LEU A 197 12.99 8.48 -11.58
N ASP A 198 13.54 8.20 -12.76
CA ASP A 198 12.99 8.69 -14.02
C ASP A 198 11.82 7.81 -14.47
N PRO A 199 10.67 8.41 -14.85
CA PRO A 199 9.58 7.68 -15.48
C PRO A 199 9.93 7.37 -16.94
N GLN A 200 9.68 6.13 -17.35
CA GLN A 200 9.68 5.68 -18.72
C GLN A 200 8.25 5.36 -19.14
N LEU A 201 7.68 6.19 -20.02
CA LEU A 201 6.37 5.94 -20.61
C LEU A 201 6.39 4.65 -21.41
N LEU A 202 5.43 3.76 -21.17
CA LEU A 202 5.23 2.58 -22.00
C LEU A 202 4.07 2.79 -22.98
N PHE A 203 2.94 3.33 -22.51
CA PHE A 203 1.79 3.64 -23.34
C PHE A 203 0.82 4.59 -22.64
N GLU A 204 -0.16 5.06 -23.39
CA GLU A 204 -1.23 5.94 -22.92
C GLU A 204 -2.59 5.27 -23.09
N ILE A 205 -3.51 5.53 -22.16
CA ILE A 205 -4.90 5.09 -22.22
C ILE A 205 -5.76 6.34 -22.36
N HIS A 206 -6.40 6.52 -23.50
CA HIS A 206 -7.28 7.67 -23.72
C HIS A 206 -8.58 7.52 -22.94
N ASP A 207 -9.15 8.65 -22.48
CA ASP A 207 -10.41 8.67 -21.74
C ASP A 207 -11.59 8.07 -22.54
N SER A 208 -11.52 8.13 -23.87
CA SER A 208 -12.49 7.45 -24.74
C SER A 208 -12.46 5.93 -24.63
N ASP A 209 -11.30 5.36 -24.30
CA ASP A 209 -11.11 3.92 -24.17
C ASP A 209 -11.44 3.45 -22.74
N THR A 210 -11.11 4.25 -21.71
CA THR A 210 -11.54 3.96 -20.34
C THR A 210 -13.07 3.98 -20.22
N GLN A 211 -13.76 4.93 -20.87
CA GLN A 211 -15.22 4.97 -20.90
C GLN A 211 -15.85 3.72 -21.54
N LYS A 212 -15.30 3.22 -22.65
CA LYS A 212 -15.79 1.98 -23.30
C LYS A 212 -15.61 0.76 -22.40
N LEU A 213 -14.57 0.76 -21.58
CA LEU A 213 -14.23 -0.32 -20.66
C LEU A 213 -14.91 -0.19 -19.29
N GLY A 214 -15.69 0.89 -19.06
CA GLY A 214 -16.33 1.15 -17.77
C GLY A 214 -15.34 1.49 -16.64
N ILE A 215 -14.13 1.95 -17.00
CA ILE A 215 -13.07 2.35 -16.07
C ILE A 215 -13.32 3.82 -15.73
N GLY A 216 -13.73 4.11 -14.49
CA GLY A 216 -14.13 5.45 -14.05
C GLY A 216 -13.04 6.23 -13.33
N SER A 217 -11.98 5.56 -12.88
CA SER A 217 -10.93 6.15 -12.04
C SER A 217 -9.53 5.57 -12.30
N LEU A 218 -8.50 6.28 -11.82
CA LEU A 218 -7.12 5.77 -11.77
C LEU A 218 -7.00 4.49 -10.92
N ASP A 219 -7.87 4.33 -9.92
CA ASP A 219 -7.92 3.13 -9.09
C ASP A 219 -8.44 1.92 -9.91
N ASP A 220 -9.39 2.13 -10.83
CA ASP A 220 -9.87 1.10 -11.76
C ASP A 220 -8.78 0.68 -12.76
N VAL A 221 -8.03 1.65 -13.29
CA VAL A 221 -6.87 1.37 -14.18
C VAL A 221 -5.83 0.54 -13.44
N SER A 222 -5.49 0.96 -12.22
CA SER A 222 -4.50 0.28 -11.37
C SER A 222 -4.91 -1.15 -11.03
N TYR A 223 -6.21 -1.38 -10.82
CA TYR A 223 -6.77 -2.71 -10.57
C TYR A 223 -6.68 -3.62 -11.79
N TRP A 224 -6.95 -3.07 -12.99
CA TRP A 224 -6.86 -3.79 -14.25
C TRP A 224 -5.44 -4.36 -14.49
N PHE A 225 -4.40 -3.57 -14.21
CA PHE A 225 -3.00 -4.04 -14.31
C PHE A 225 -2.60 -5.11 -13.29
N ARG A 226 -3.28 -5.21 -12.15
CA ARG A 226 -2.99 -6.24 -11.14
C ARG A 226 -3.62 -7.58 -11.46
N THR A 227 -4.66 -7.60 -12.30
CA THR A 227 -5.51 -8.78 -12.55
C THR A 227 -5.38 -9.34 -13.97
N GLY A 228 -4.78 -8.57 -14.88
CA GLY A 228 -4.45 -9.00 -16.25
C GLY A 228 -3.20 -9.85 -16.38
#